data_AF-A0A7W7YBT0-F1
#
_entry.id   AF-A0A7W7YBT0-F1
#
_cell.length_a   1.000
_cell.length_b   1.000
_cell.length_c   1.000
_cell.angle_alpha   90.00
_cell.angle_beta   90.00
_cell.angle_gamma   90.00
#
_symmetry.space_group_name_H-M   'P 1'
#
loop_
_entity.id
_entity.type
_entity.pdbx_description
1 polymer ?
#
loop_
_entity_poly.entity_id
_entity_poly.type
_entity_poly.pdbx_seq_one_letter_code
_entity_poly.pdbx_strand_id
1 'polypeptide(L)'
;MKKLSALALFLACGLSLLLLSSCSDAFYITPEMTFAYDDFGPEPMATRLLGPRGKDTQVVTRFASTRITPPTEGPDIRFVNMEQAMYYLRRNVRKLPKTGEGSDLRQRLSRTYARLYYIYSAKRNSMLAAPFSSYGRGGINKAQLMPPMPPTI
;
A
#
# COMPACT_ATOMS: atom_id res chain seq x y z
N MET A 1 27.35 39.38 35.01
CA MET A 1 26.11 38.70 34.56
C MET A 1 26.24 38.27 33.08
N LYS A 2 27.05 37.24 32.74
CA LYS A 2 27.31 36.80 31.35
C LYS A 2 27.39 35.26 31.17
N LYS A 3 26.73 34.47 32.01
CA LYS A 3 26.80 32.98 31.95
C LYS A 3 25.51 32.29 31.44
N LEU A 4 24.43 33.03 31.20
CA LEU A 4 23.14 32.46 30.78
C LEU A 4 23.03 32.20 29.26
N SER A 5 23.89 32.78 28.43
CA SER A 5 23.78 32.70 26.97
C SER A 5 24.25 31.37 26.37
N ALA A 6 25.25 30.73 26.97
CA ALA A 6 25.80 29.47 26.45
C ALA A 6 24.84 28.28 26.65
N LEU A 7 24.11 28.26 27.77
CA LEU A 7 23.22 27.15 28.12
C LEU A 7 21.97 27.12 27.24
N ALA A 8 21.44 28.30 26.86
CA ALA A 8 20.35 28.42 25.89
C ALA A 8 20.75 27.97 24.48
N LEU A 9 22.00 28.24 24.06
CA LEU A 9 22.50 27.83 22.75
C LEU A 9 22.68 26.30 22.66
N PHE A 10 23.17 25.67 23.73
CA PHE A 10 23.30 24.21 23.82
C PHE A 10 21.94 23.50 23.84
N LEU A 11 20.94 24.06 24.55
CA LEU A 11 19.58 23.53 24.57
C LEU A 11 18.89 23.68 23.21
N ALA A 12 19.07 24.80 22.51
CA ALA A 12 18.52 25.00 21.17
C ALA A 12 19.17 24.05 20.15
N CYS A 13 20.49 23.82 20.25
CA CYS A 13 21.22 22.91 19.36
C CYS A 13 20.88 21.43 19.62
N GLY A 14 20.78 21.03 20.90
CA GLY A 14 20.37 19.68 21.29
C GLY A 14 18.92 19.35 20.93
N LEU A 15 17.99 20.30 21.08
CA LEU A 15 16.60 20.11 20.67
C LEU A 15 16.48 20.00 19.14
N SER A 16 17.29 20.74 18.39
CA SER A 16 17.33 20.65 16.93
C SER A 16 17.86 19.30 16.45
N LEU A 17 18.87 18.74 17.12
CA LEU A 17 19.42 17.41 16.83
C LEU A 17 18.42 16.29 17.17
N LEU A 18 17.69 16.40 18.29
CA LEU A 18 16.65 15.43 18.66
C LEU A 18 15.47 15.45 17.66
N LEU A 19 15.06 16.63 17.20
CA LEU A 19 14.01 16.76 16.17
C LEU A 19 14.47 16.24 14.80
N LEU A 20 15.76 16.41 14.46
CA LEU A 20 16.34 15.87 13.21
C LEU A 20 16.42 14.34 13.23
N SER A 21 16.75 13.71 14.37
CA SER A 21 16.78 12.24 14.50
C SER A 21 15.41 11.57 14.48
N SER A 22 14.32 12.30 14.77
CA SER A 22 12.95 11.76 14.65
C SER A 22 12.38 11.80 13.22
N CYS A 23 13.10 12.35 12.25
CA CYS A 23 12.60 12.55 10.89
C CYS A 23 12.96 11.42 9.91
N SER A 24 13.92 10.54 10.22
CA SER A 24 14.41 9.54 9.26
C SER A 24 13.52 8.29 9.15
N ASP A 25 12.84 7.90 10.21
CA ASP A 25 12.24 6.55 10.28
C ASP A 25 10.73 6.53 10.00
N ALA A 26 10.09 7.69 9.90
CA ALA A 26 8.67 7.81 9.53
C ALA A 26 8.43 7.79 8.00
N PHE A 27 9.49 7.90 7.21
CA PHE A 27 9.40 7.83 5.76
C PHE A 27 9.55 6.36 5.32
N TYR A 28 8.48 5.80 4.76
CA TYR A 28 8.46 4.58 3.91
C TYR A 28 8.06 3.22 4.49
N ILE A 29 7.70 3.06 5.77
CA ILE A 29 6.99 1.84 6.18
C ILE A 29 5.55 1.94 5.71
N THR A 30 5.32 1.59 4.44
CA THR A 30 3.96 1.36 3.96
C THR A 30 3.46 0.09 4.63
N PRO A 31 2.33 0.11 5.36
CA PRO A 31 1.82 -1.11 5.98
C PRO A 31 1.60 -2.17 4.90
N GLU A 32 2.34 -3.27 4.97
CA GLU A 32 2.06 -4.45 4.17
C GLU A 32 0.73 -5.02 4.71
N MET A 33 -0.31 -4.98 3.89
CA MET A 33 -1.59 -5.54 4.28
C MET A 33 -1.66 -6.99 3.81
N THR A 34 -1.95 -7.87 4.78
CA THR A 34 -2.19 -9.28 4.55
C THR A 34 -3.69 -9.51 4.38
N PHE A 35 -4.02 -10.35 3.42
CA PHE A 35 -5.36 -10.74 3.02
C PHE A 35 -5.44 -12.25 2.94
N ALA A 36 -6.64 -12.78 3.15
CA ALA A 36 -6.94 -14.15 2.80
C ALA A 36 -7.04 -14.26 1.28
N TYR A 37 -6.73 -15.44 0.74
CA TYR A 37 -6.90 -15.70 -0.69
C TYR A 37 -8.35 -15.46 -1.16
N ASP A 38 -9.35 -15.79 -0.33
CA ASP A 38 -10.78 -15.57 -0.62
C ASP A 38 -11.21 -14.09 -0.65
N ASP A 39 -10.38 -13.17 -0.16
CA ASP A 39 -10.64 -11.73 -0.29
C ASP A 39 -10.59 -11.27 -1.75
N PHE A 40 -9.96 -12.06 -2.62
CA PHE A 40 -9.88 -11.87 -4.08
C PHE A 40 -10.90 -12.73 -4.85
N GLY A 41 -11.77 -13.43 -4.14
CA GLY A 41 -12.82 -14.28 -4.69
C GLY A 41 -12.51 -15.77 -4.63
N PRO A 42 -13.44 -16.61 -5.12
CA PRO A 42 -13.26 -18.06 -5.11
C PRO A 42 -12.08 -18.48 -6.00
N GLU A 43 -11.51 -19.66 -5.74
CA GLU A 43 -10.30 -20.12 -6.43
C GLU A 43 -10.33 -20.04 -7.96
N PRO A 44 -11.40 -20.47 -8.67
CA PRO A 44 -11.47 -20.36 -10.12
C PRO A 44 -11.34 -18.91 -10.65
N MET A 45 -11.66 -17.92 -9.80
CA MET A 45 -11.54 -16.50 -10.11
C MET A 45 -10.16 -15.96 -9.73
N ALA A 46 -9.74 -16.19 -8.48
CA ALA A 46 -8.55 -15.63 -7.87
C ALA A 46 -7.23 -16.21 -8.43
N THR A 47 -7.25 -17.44 -8.95
CA THR A 47 -6.06 -18.10 -9.53
C THR A 47 -5.42 -17.29 -10.66
N ARG A 48 -6.22 -16.50 -11.40
CA ARG A 48 -5.69 -15.64 -12.48
C ARG A 48 -4.79 -14.51 -11.97
N LEU A 49 -4.98 -14.09 -10.71
CA LEU A 49 -4.19 -13.04 -10.08
C LEU A 49 -3.11 -13.62 -9.17
N LEU A 50 -3.43 -14.68 -8.42
CA LEU A 50 -2.63 -15.16 -7.30
C LEU A 50 -1.93 -16.50 -7.57
N GLY A 51 -2.22 -17.16 -8.69
CA GLY A 51 -1.84 -18.55 -8.93
C GLY A 51 -2.69 -19.53 -8.12
N PRO A 52 -2.53 -20.85 -8.30
CA PRO A 52 -3.30 -21.86 -7.58
C PRO A 52 -3.18 -21.74 -6.06
N ARG A 53 -4.26 -22.05 -5.34
CA ARG A 53 -4.31 -22.00 -3.89
C ARG A 53 -3.57 -23.20 -3.30
N GLY A 54 -2.68 -22.94 -2.34
CA GLY A 54 -2.12 -23.94 -1.44
C GLY A 54 -2.96 -24.09 -0.17
N LYS A 55 -2.46 -24.85 0.81
CA LYS A 55 -3.22 -25.16 2.04
C LYS A 55 -3.55 -23.91 2.87
N ASP A 56 -2.58 -23.02 3.05
CA ASP A 56 -2.66 -21.86 3.94
C ASP A 56 -2.17 -20.58 3.24
N THR A 57 -2.64 -20.35 2.01
CA THR A 57 -2.17 -19.23 1.19
C THR A 57 -2.54 -17.88 1.78
N GLN A 58 -1.52 -17.06 2.09
CA GLN A 58 -1.66 -15.67 2.48
C GLN A 58 -1.29 -14.75 1.31
N VAL A 59 -2.01 -13.64 1.19
CA VAL A 59 -1.77 -12.65 0.13
C VAL A 59 -1.31 -11.35 0.75
N VAL A 60 -0.14 -10.88 0.36
CA VAL A 60 0.44 -9.61 0.80
C VAL A 60 0.45 -8.63 -0.37
N THR A 61 -0.21 -7.48 -0.20
CA THR A 61 -0.22 -6.46 -1.24
C THR A 61 0.92 -5.46 -1.09
N ARG A 62 1.66 -5.21 -2.17
CA ARG A 62 2.83 -4.30 -2.21
C ARG A 62 2.69 -3.29 -3.36
N PHE A 63 3.36 -2.16 -3.28
CA PHE A 63 3.27 -1.14 -4.34
C PHE A 63 4.12 -1.44 -5.58
N ALA A 64 5.19 -2.22 -5.45
CA ALA A 64 6.22 -2.34 -6.49
C ALA A 64 6.51 -3.77 -6.95
N SER A 65 5.89 -4.79 -6.35
CA SER A 65 6.22 -6.18 -6.66
C SER A 65 4.99 -7.09 -6.69
N THR A 66 5.02 -8.02 -7.65
CA THR A 66 4.14 -9.19 -7.73
C THR A 66 5.05 -10.42 -7.73
N ARG A 67 4.75 -11.39 -6.86
CA ARG A 67 5.37 -12.71 -6.83
C ARG A 67 4.29 -13.71 -6.45
N ILE A 68 3.80 -14.40 -7.48
CA ILE A 68 2.75 -15.41 -7.35
C ILE A 68 3.30 -16.80 -7.08
N THR A 69 4.60 -17.02 -7.15
CA THR A 69 5.20 -18.32 -6.79
C THR A 69 5.56 -18.28 -5.30
N PRO A 70 5.14 -19.29 -4.52
CA PRO A 70 5.49 -19.34 -3.10
C PRO A 70 7.02 -19.53 -2.96
N PRO A 71 7.60 -19.11 -1.83
CA PRO A 71 8.98 -19.48 -1.52
C PRO A 71 9.13 -21.01 -1.45
N THR A 72 10.29 -21.52 -1.88
CA THR A 72 10.59 -22.97 -1.88
C THR A 72 10.53 -23.57 -0.47
N GLU A 73 10.93 -22.78 0.52
CA GLU A 73 10.88 -23.12 1.94
C GLU A 73 10.12 -22.03 2.68
N GLY A 74 9.11 -22.41 3.47
CA GLY A 74 8.35 -21.49 4.31
C GLY A 74 6.86 -21.39 3.97
N PRO A 75 6.16 -20.41 4.54
CA PRO A 75 4.72 -20.26 4.39
C PRO A 75 4.35 -19.88 2.95
N ASP A 76 3.16 -20.32 2.53
CA ASP A 76 2.60 -20.00 1.21
C ASP A 76 2.15 -18.52 1.16
N ILE A 77 3.11 -17.62 0.96
CA ILE A 77 2.87 -16.18 0.86
C ILE A 77 2.98 -15.75 -0.60
N ARG A 78 1.93 -15.09 -1.08
CA ARG A 78 1.84 -14.51 -2.43
C ARG A 78 1.91 -13.00 -2.33
N PHE A 79 2.79 -12.39 -3.12
CA PHE A 79 2.87 -10.95 -3.22
C PHE A 79 2.12 -10.48 -4.45
N VAL A 80 1.27 -9.48 -4.31
CA VAL A 80 0.56 -8.88 -5.44
C VAL A 80 0.74 -7.38 -5.45
N ASN A 81 0.98 -6.83 -6.63
CA ASN A 81 1.02 -5.40 -6.82
C ASN A 81 -0.36 -4.79 -6.48
N MET A 82 -0.39 -3.75 -5.65
CA MET A 82 -1.60 -3.11 -5.15
C MET A 82 -2.48 -2.56 -6.27
N GLU A 83 -1.88 -1.94 -7.29
CA GLU A 83 -2.60 -1.43 -8.46
C GLU A 83 -3.22 -2.58 -9.25
N GLN A 84 -2.45 -3.65 -9.51
CA GLN A 84 -2.94 -4.85 -10.19
C GLN A 84 -4.12 -5.49 -9.44
N ALA A 85 -4.00 -5.61 -8.12
CA ALA A 85 -5.05 -6.10 -7.23
C ALA A 85 -6.31 -5.23 -7.31
N MET A 86 -6.17 -3.91 -7.22
CA MET A 86 -7.29 -2.98 -7.31
C MET A 86 -8.01 -3.05 -8.67
N TYR A 87 -7.26 -3.10 -9.78
CA TYR A 87 -7.84 -3.28 -11.12
C TYR A 87 -8.59 -4.60 -11.25
N TYR A 88 -8.00 -5.69 -10.75
CA TYR A 88 -8.63 -7.01 -10.74
C TYR A 88 -9.95 -6.99 -9.97
N LEU A 89 -9.95 -6.46 -8.74
CA LEU A 89 -11.15 -6.40 -7.89
C LEU A 89 -12.25 -5.56 -8.54
N ARG A 90 -11.90 -4.37 -9.06
CA ARG A 90 -12.85 -3.50 -9.77
C ARG A 90 -13.47 -4.19 -10.98
N ARG A 91 -12.66 -4.88 -11.78
CA ARG A 91 -13.14 -5.61 -12.96
C ARG A 91 -14.12 -6.70 -12.57
N ASN A 92 -13.84 -7.46 -11.52
CA ASN A 92 -14.72 -8.55 -11.08
C ASN A 92 -16.00 -8.02 -10.41
N VAL A 93 -15.90 -7.01 -9.54
CA VAL A 93 -17.07 -6.34 -8.95
C VAL A 93 -18.03 -5.84 -10.03
N ARG A 94 -17.52 -5.23 -11.11
CA ARG A 94 -18.37 -4.71 -12.20
C ARG A 94 -19.06 -5.79 -13.03
N LYS A 95 -18.51 -7.01 -13.07
CA LYS A 95 -19.08 -8.14 -13.79
C LYS A 95 -20.13 -8.90 -12.99
N LEU A 96 -20.10 -8.78 -11.66
CA LEU A 96 -21.04 -9.47 -10.80
C LEU A 96 -22.43 -8.82 -10.83
N PRO A 97 -23.51 -9.61 -10.72
CA PRO A 97 -24.87 -9.10 -10.54
C PRO A 97 -24.93 -8.11 -9.39
N LYS A 98 -25.77 -7.07 -9.53
CA LYS A 98 -25.99 -6.11 -8.44
C LYS A 98 -26.89 -6.67 -7.33
N THR A 99 -27.74 -7.63 -7.67
CA THR A 99 -28.74 -8.24 -6.78
C THR A 99 -28.78 -9.76 -6.99
N GLY A 100 -29.21 -10.50 -5.97
CA GLY A 100 -29.35 -11.95 -6.01
C GLY A 100 -28.08 -12.73 -5.69
N GLU A 101 -27.96 -13.93 -6.25
CA GLU A 101 -26.85 -14.84 -6.03
C GLU A 101 -25.54 -14.21 -6.54
N GLY A 102 -24.67 -13.81 -5.60
CA GLY A 102 -23.42 -13.08 -5.89
C GLY A 102 -23.30 -11.72 -5.19
N SER A 103 -24.34 -11.24 -4.49
CA SER A 103 -24.27 -10.02 -3.68
C SER A 103 -23.17 -10.07 -2.62
N ASP A 104 -23.02 -11.22 -1.96
CA ASP A 104 -22.05 -11.40 -0.88
C ASP A 104 -20.61 -11.41 -1.39
N LEU A 105 -20.38 -12.09 -2.52
CA LEU A 105 -19.10 -12.05 -3.21
C LEU A 105 -18.79 -10.63 -3.69
N ARG A 106 -19.76 -9.95 -4.31
CA ARG A 106 -19.62 -8.54 -4.71
C ARG A 106 -19.25 -7.66 -3.53
N GLN A 107 -19.93 -7.82 -2.39
CA GLN A 107 -19.66 -7.07 -1.17
C GLN A 107 -18.26 -7.34 -0.63
N ARG A 108 -17.83 -8.61 -0.59
CA ARG A 108 -16.49 -9.00 -0.17
C ARG A 108 -15.41 -8.35 -1.03
N LEU A 109 -15.49 -8.51 -2.35
CA LEU A 109 -14.54 -7.91 -3.28
C LEU A 109 -14.53 -6.37 -3.18
N SER A 110 -15.69 -5.77 -2.94
CA SER A 110 -15.81 -4.32 -2.76
C SER A 110 -15.17 -3.84 -1.47
N ARG A 111 -15.32 -4.58 -0.36
CA ARG A 111 -14.64 -4.31 0.91
C ARG A 111 -13.12 -4.45 0.77
N THR A 112 -12.65 -5.50 0.11
CA THR A 112 -11.21 -5.69 -0.19
C THR A 112 -10.68 -4.51 -1.01
N TYR A 113 -11.41 -4.09 -2.05
CA TYR A 113 -11.04 -2.93 -2.86
C TYR A 113 -10.96 -1.65 -2.02
N ALA A 114 -11.96 -1.38 -1.18
CA ALA A 114 -11.99 -0.17 -0.35
C ALA A 114 -10.81 -0.11 0.62
N ARG A 115 -10.43 -1.25 1.22
CA ARG A 115 -9.24 -1.35 2.09
C ARG A 115 -7.95 -1.04 1.32
N LEU A 116 -7.78 -1.61 0.13
CA LEU A 116 -6.62 -1.31 -0.73
C LEU A 116 -6.60 0.14 -1.20
N TYR A 117 -7.76 0.68 -1.58
CA TYR A 117 -7.91 2.07 -2.03
C TYR A 117 -7.50 3.06 -0.95
N TYR A 118 -7.91 2.83 0.31
CA TYR A 118 -7.52 3.66 1.43
C TYR A 118 -5.99 3.72 1.59
N ILE A 119 -5.31 2.57 1.54
CA ILE A 119 -3.84 2.50 1.68
C ILE A 119 -3.16 3.14 0.46
N TYR A 120 -3.65 2.84 -0.74
CA TYR A 120 -3.14 3.40 -1.99
C TYR A 120 -3.21 4.93 -1.97
N SER A 121 -4.38 5.48 -1.65
CA SER A 121 -4.60 6.92 -1.56
C SER A 121 -3.75 7.58 -0.48
N ALA A 122 -3.63 6.97 0.71
CA ALA A 122 -2.79 7.48 1.79
C ALA A 122 -1.31 7.58 1.38
N LYS A 123 -0.75 6.53 0.77
CA LYS A 123 0.63 6.56 0.29
C LYS A 123 0.83 7.55 -0.86
N ARG A 124 -0.11 7.60 -1.80
CA ARG A 124 -0.05 8.56 -2.90
C ARG A 124 -0.07 9.99 -2.37
N ASN A 125 -0.97 10.30 -1.44
CA ASN A 125 -1.07 11.61 -0.82
C ASN A 125 0.19 11.95 -0.03
N SER A 126 0.79 11.01 0.70
CA SER A 126 2.05 11.26 1.42
C SER A 126 3.22 11.54 0.48
N MET A 127 3.31 10.83 -0.66
CA MET A 127 4.34 11.11 -1.67
C MET A 127 4.17 12.49 -2.31
N LEU A 128 2.92 12.89 -2.59
CA LEU A 128 2.60 14.18 -3.18
C LEU A 128 2.73 15.35 -2.20
N ALA A 129 2.48 15.13 -0.90
CA ALA A 129 2.56 16.16 0.13
C ALA A 129 3.99 16.52 0.56
N ALA A 130 5.00 15.70 0.23
CA ALA A 130 6.37 15.92 0.67
C ALA A 130 6.99 17.20 0.04
N PRO A 131 7.33 18.23 0.85
CA PRO A 131 7.45 19.63 0.44
C PRO A 131 8.70 20.01 -0.38
N PHE A 132 9.75 19.18 -0.44
CA PHE A 132 11.04 19.56 -1.06
C PHE A 132 11.37 18.81 -2.36
N SER A 133 10.41 18.14 -2.98
CA SER A 133 10.66 17.36 -4.20
C SER A 133 9.42 17.32 -5.09
N SER A 134 8.91 18.47 -5.54
CA SER A 134 7.92 18.52 -6.63
C SER A 134 8.40 17.70 -7.84
N TYR A 135 9.72 17.58 -7.99
CA TYR A 135 10.43 16.66 -8.86
C TYR A 135 11.08 15.52 -8.05
N GLY A 136 10.85 14.27 -8.43
CA GLY A 136 11.60 13.11 -7.92
C GLY A 136 13.04 13.06 -8.45
N ARG A 137 13.71 11.91 -8.28
CA ARG A 137 15.05 11.66 -8.82
C ARG A 137 15.03 11.90 -10.34
N GLY A 138 15.78 12.90 -10.81
CA GLY A 138 15.90 13.23 -12.24
C GLY A 138 14.95 14.30 -12.79
N GLY A 139 14.31 15.13 -11.97
CA GLY A 139 13.53 16.26 -12.49
C GLY A 139 12.12 15.91 -12.98
N ILE A 140 11.62 14.71 -12.67
CA ILE A 140 10.29 14.23 -13.09
C ILE A 140 9.26 14.54 -12.02
N ASN A 141 8.10 15.09 -12.38
CA ASN A 141 7.04 15.38 -11.41
C ASN A 141 6.65 14.10 -10.65
N LYS A 142 6.58 14.13 -9.32
CA LYS A 142 6.20 12.94 -8.52
C LYS A 142 4.84 12.35 -8.91
N ALA A 143 3.92 13.18 -9.39
CA ALA A 143 2.63 12.71 -9.90
C ALA A 143 2.77 11.81 -11.14
N GLN A 144 3.87 11.92 -11.90
CA GLN A 144 4.20 11.06 -13.03
C GLN A 144 4.95 9.79 -12.61
N LEU A 145 5.57 9.78 -11.42
CA LEU A 145 6.24 8.60 -10.86
C LEU A 145 5.26 7.65 -10.16
N MET A 146 4.06 8.12 -9.85
CA MET A 146 3.01 7.33 -9.22
C MET A 146 1.95 6.94 -10.25
N PRO A 147 1.47 5.69 -10.24
CA PRO A 147 0.35 5.31 -11.08
C PRO A 147 -0.89 6.16 -10.74
N PRO A 148 -1.79 6.40 -11.72
CA PRO A 148 -2.98 7.20 -11.51
C PRO A 148 -3.87 6.62 -10.40
N MET A 149 -4.69 7.45 -9.77
CA MET A 149 -5.67 6.96 -8.80
C MET A 149 -6.66 6.02 -9.51
N PRO A 150 -6.81 4.77 -9.04
CA PRO A 150 -7.81 3.88 -9.61
C PRO A 150 -9.20 4.46 -9.34
N PRO A 151 -10.11 4.53 -10.32
CA PRO A 151 -11.46 5.03 -10.12
C PRO A 151 -12.24 4.14 -9.14
N THR A 152 -13.12 4.73 -8.33
CA THR A 152 -13.99 4.01 -7.40
C THR A 152 -14.89 2.98 -8.11
N ILE A 153 -15.31 1.96 -7.36
CA ILE A 153 -16.18 0.86 -7.81
C ILE A 153 -17.66 1.19 -7.70
#